data_AF-A0A3D8MXU9-F1
#
_entry.id   AF-A0A3D8MXU9-F1
#
_cell.length_a   1.000
_cell.length_b   1.000
_cell.length_c   1.000
_cell.angle_alpha   90.00
_cell.angle_beta   90.00
_cell.angle_gamma   90.00
#
_symmetry.space_group_name_H-M   'P 1'
#
loop_
_entity.id
_entity.type
_entity.pdbx_description
1 polymer ?
#
loop_
_entity_poly.entity_id
_entity_poly.type
_entity_poly.pdbx_seq_one_letter_code
_entity_poly.pdbx_strand_id
1 'polypeptide(L)'
;MGNPDESDDRASRLGRIQTIVHEDFERIQSTADPYVVLNLAPGSDIDEVRSRYERYERFYRAENFQRLGDMDLTRKALDIRRAIGRAVVEIQSRQQPALQQNQKAASPSRAEVPGVEPDAAAMGDIYFRDGLTYLRLGDFNAANDVLTRAVTYDPSRGIILANLAYTRFKLDPTSREMVDETSRLLTQAMSMEPDNPEVFVICARFAINTQNHAMSRRAIDRLEALKPDHPRLERLRRRARH
;
A
#
# COMPACT_ATOMS: atom_id res chain seq x y z
N MET A 1 -9.37 -27.85 -29.15
CA MET A 1 -7.94 -27.85 -29.50
C MET A 1 -7.53 -26.40 -29.65
N GLY A 2 -6.62 -25.89 -28.81
CA GLY A 2 -6.14 -24.50 -28.90
C GLY A 2 -5.16 -24.34 -30.05
N ASN A 3 -5.14 -23.16 -30.68
CA ASN A 3 -4.31 -22.87 -31.84
C ASN A 3 -2.83 -22.78 -31.41
N PRO A 4 -1.90 -23.57 -31.98
CA PRO A 4 -0.49 -23.59 -31.57
C PRO A 4 0.24 -22.24 -31.78
N ASP A 5 -0.24 -21.42 -32.71
CA ASP A 5 0.30 -20.09 -33.02
C ASP A 5 0.03 -19.05 -31.90
N GLU A 6 -1.07 -19.20 -31.15
CA GLU A 6 -1.38 -18.32 -30.00
C GLU A 6 -0.52 -18.64 -28.76
N SER A 7 -0.09 -19.90 -28.60
CA SER A 7 0.78 -20.29 -27.48
C SER A 7 2.20 -19.75 -27.62
N ASP A 8 2.74 -19.71 -28.84
CA ASP A 8 4.10 -19.23 -29.10
C ASP A 8 4.20 -17.70 -28.96
N ASP A 9 3.20 -16.94 -29.43
CA ASP A 9 3.17 -15.48 -29.22
C ASP A 9 3.03 -15.13 -27.73
N ARG A 10 2.25 -15.90 -26.97
CA ARG A 10 2.11 -15.71 -25.52
C ARG A 10 3.40 -15.99 -24.76
N ALA A 11 4.10 -17.06 -25.12
CA ALA A 11 5.40 -17.40 -24.54
C ALA A 11 6.46 -16.34 -24.87
N SER A 12 6.48 -15.85 -26.12
CA SER A 12 7.38 -14.77 -26.55
C SER A 12 7.12 -13.47 -25.77
N ARG A 13 5.85 -13.09 -25.60
CA ARG A 13 5.47 -11.90 -24.81
C ARG A 13 5.86 -12.04 -23.33
N LEU A 14 5.64 -13.21 -22.73
CA LEU A 14 6.04 -13.46 -21.34
C LEU A 14 7.56 -13.33 -21.18
N GLY A 15 8.34 -13.91 -22.10
CA GLY A 15 9.80 -13.79 -22.09
C GLY A 15 10.25 -12.32 -22.13
N ARG A 16 9.65 -11.50 -23.00
CA ARG A 16 9.95 -10.06 -23.06
C ARG A 16 9.63 -9.33 -21.76
N ILE A 17 8.48 -9.64 -21.12
CA ILE A 17 8.12 -9.05 -19.83
C ILE A 17 9.15 -9.44 -18.76
N GLN A 18 9.55 -10.72 -18.71
CA GLN A 18 10.56 -11.19 -17.77
C GLN A 18 11.90 -10.49 -17.96
N THR A 19 12.36 -10.33 -19.21
CA THR A 19 13.58 -9.59 -19.53
C THR A 19 13.51 -8.15 -19.05
N ILE A 20 12.44 -7.41 -19.39
CA ILE A 20 12.26 -6.02 -18.96
C ILE A 20 12.28 -5.89 -17.44
N VAL A 21 11.53 -6.74 -16.73
CA VAL A 21 11.47 -6.70 -15.26
C VAL A 21 12.84 -7.01 -14.67
N HIS A 22 13.58 -7.97 -15.24
CA HIS A 22 14.89 -8.34 -14.72
C HIS A 22 15.93 -7.23 -14.93
N GLU A 23 16.00 -6.66 -16.13
CA GLU A 23 16.90 -5.55 -16.47
C GLU A 23 16.62 -4.32 -15.61
N ASP A 24 15.34 -3.95 -15.46
CA ASP A 24 14.95 -2.82 -14.61
C ASP A 24 15.23 -3.11 -13.13
N PHE A 25 15.03 -4.35 -12.67
CA PHE A 25 15.38 -4.74 -11.30
C PHE A 25 16.88 -4.62 -11.05
N GLU A 26 17.74 -5.16 -11.91
CA GLU A 26 19.19 -5.09 -11.78
C GLU A 26 19.69 -3.64 -11.78
N ARG A 27 19.21 -2.83 -12.75
CA ARG A 27 19.53 -1.40 -12.85
C ARG A 27 19.18 -0.64 -11.56
N ILE A 28 18.03 -0.94 -10.97
CA ILE A 28 17.56 -0.28 -9.75
C ILE A 28 18.36 -0.72 -8.53
N GLN A 29 18.76 -1.99 -8.45
CA GLN A 29 19.59 -2.48 -7.34
C GLN A 29 21.03 -1.98 -7.41
N SER A 30 21.53 -1.65 -8.61
CA SER A 30 22.92 -1.22 -8.81
C SER A 30 23.18 0.27 -8.56
N THR A 31 22.18 1.06 -8.17
CA THR A 31 22.32 2.52 -8.05
C THR A 31 21.48 3.11 -6.92
N ALA A 32 21.96 4.23 -6.38
CA ALA A 32 21.20 5.10 -5.49
C ALA A 32 20.75 6.41 -6.16
N ASP A 33 21.16 6.65 -7.42
CA ASP A 33 20.79 7.87 -8.15
C ASP A 33 19.31 7.79 -8.61
N PRO A 34 18.44 8.71 -8.15
CA PRO A 34 17.02 8.65 -8.47
C PRO A 34 16.73 8.85 -9.98
N TYR A 35 17.57 9.57 -10.72
CA TYR A 35 17.40 9.70 -12.17
C TYR A 35 17.71 8.38 -12.88
N VAL A 36 18.78 7.69 -12.45
CA VAL A 36 19.11 6.35 -12.98
C VAL A 36 18.03 5.33 -12.61
N VAL A 37 17.44 5.41 -11.40
CA VAL A 37 16.29 4.57 -10.99
C VAL A 37 15.08 4.77 -11.90
N LEU A 38 14.85 5.99 -12.40
CA LEU A 38 13.79 6.28 -13.37
C LEU A 38 14.21 6.07 -14.84
N ASN A 39 15.46 5.67 -15.08
CA ASN A 39 16.04 5.58 -16.41
C ASN A 39 15.89 6.91 -17.19
N LEU A 40 16.23 8.02 -16.51
CA LEU A 40 16.21 9.39 -17.01
C LEU A 40 17.62 9.99 -17.00
N ALA A 41 17.80 11.04 -17.80
CA ALA A 41 19.03 11.81 -17.77
C ALA A 41 19.14 12.59 -16.44
N PRO A 42 20.36 12.80 -15.90
CA PRO A 42 20.54 13.64 -14.73
C PRO A 42 20.01 15.05 -14.99
N GLY A 43 19.17 15.54 -14.08
CA GLY A 43 18.58 16.89 -14.18
C GLY A 43 17.38 17.01 -15.12
N SER A 44 16.80 15.90 -15.58
CA SER A 44 15.49 15.90 -16.27
C SER A 44 14.45 16.74 -15.52
N ASP A 45 13.59 17.42 -16.28
CA ASP A 45 12.54 18.26 -15.72
C ASP A 45 11.44 17.45 -15.00
N ILE A 46 10.63 18.16 -14.21
CA ILE A 46 9.63 17.52 -13.36
C ILE A 46 8.48 16.87 -14.15
N ASP A 47 8.18 17.35 -15.34
CA ASP A 47 7.12 16.81 -16.18
C ASP A 47 7.58 15.50 -16.85
N GLU A 48 8.85 15.42 -17.25
CA GLU A 48 9.49 14.20 -17.74
C GLU A 48 9.56 13.13 -16.63
N VAL A 49 9.95 13.53 -15.42
CA VAL A 49 9.94 12.67 -14.22
C VAL A 49 8.54 12.12 -13.95
N ARG A 50 7.51 12.97 -13.98
CA ARG A 50 6.11 12.56 -13.77
C ARG A 50 5.62 11.62 -14.87
N SER A 51 5.87 11.96 -16.13
CA SER A 51 5.49 11.13 -17.29
C SER A 51 6.16 9.75 -17.24
N ARG A 52 7.43 9.68 -16.80
CA ARG A 52 8.13 8.42 -16.61
C ARG A 52 7.54 7.60 -15.46
N TYR A 53 7.29 8.25 -14.32
CA TYR A 53 6.64 7.62 -13.18
C TYR A 53 5.29 7.00 -13.54
N GLU A 54 4.43 7.73 -14.25
CA GLU A 54 3.10 7.24 -14.64
C GLU A 54 3.15 6.04 -15.60
N ARG A 55 4.16 5.98 -16.47
CA ARG A 55 4.38 4.80 -17.33
C ARG A 55 4.78 3.59 -16.50
N TYR A 56 5.71 3.77 -15.57
CA TYR A 56 6.12 2.70 -14.68
C TYR A 56 5.03 2.26 -13.71
N GLU A 57 4.25 3.19 -13.16
CA GLU A 57 3.12 2.87 -12.28
C GLU A 57 2.11 1.99 -12.98
N ARG A 58 1.80 2.28 -14.26
CA ARG A 58 0.88 1.47 -15.07
C ARG A 58 1.44 0.10 -15.42
N PHE A 59 2.74 0.01 -15.73
CA PHE A 59 3.37 -1.25 -16.08
C PHE A 59 3.53 -2.17 -14.87
N TYR A 60 4.06 -1.65 -13.75
CA TYR A 60 4.37 -2.39 -12.53
C TYR A 60 3.18 -2.57 -11.56
N ARG A 61 1.94 -2.48 -12.05
CA ARG A 61 0.76 -2.84 -11.25
C ARG A 61 0.77 -4.33 -10.96
N ALA A 62 0.60 -4.73 -9.70
CA ALA A 62 0.63 -6.15 -9.32
C ALA A 62 -0.39 -6.98 -10.10
N GLU A 63 -1.54 -6.40 -10.45
CA GLU A 63 -2.58 -7.06 -11.24
C GLU A 63 -2.09 -7.52 -12.63
N ASN A 64 -1.06 -6.87 -13.19
CA ASN A 64 -0.45 -7.26 -14.46
C ASN A 64 0.40 -8.54 -14.32
N PHE A 65 1.01 -8.76 -13.16
CA PHE A 65 1.92 -9.89 -12.92
C PHE A 65 1.22 -11.06 -12.21
N GLN A 66 0.23 -10.78 -11.37
CA GLN A 66 -0.60 -11.79 -10.72
C GLN A 66 -1.24 -12.76 -11.71
N ARG A 67 -1.69 -12.24 -12.86
CA ARG A 67 -2.30 -13.04 -13.93
C ARG A 67 -1.31 -14.00 -14.62
N LEU A 68 -0.01 -13.78 -14.44
CA LEU A 68 1.04 -14.61 -15.01
C LEU A 68 1.38 -15.81 -14.11
N GLY A 69 0.94 -15.80 -12.84
CA GLY A 69 1.23 -16.87 -11.88
C GLY A 69 2.68 -16.94 -11.40
N ASP A 70 3.51 -15.96 -11.77
CA ASP A 70 4.92 -15.87 -11.41
C ASP A 70 5.09 -14.95 -10.18
N MET A 71 5.30 -15.58 -9.02
CA MET A 71 5.43 -14.87 -7.74
C MET A 71 6.75 -14.10 -7.61
N ASP A 72 7.84 -14.60 -8.19
CA ASP A 72 9.13 -13.92 -8.18
C ASP A 72 9.06 -12.65 -9.03
N LEU A 73 8.49 -12.76 -10.23
CA LEU A 73 8.26 -11.63 -11.12
C LEU A 73 7.34 -10.58 -10.49
N THR A 74 6.29 -11.02 -9.80
CA THR A 74 5.38 -10.13 -9.06
C THR A 74 6.11 -9.39 -7.94
N ARG A 75 7.00 -10.07 -7.20
CA ARG A 75 7.78 -9.45 -6.13
C ARG A 75 8.77 -8.42 -6.68
N LYS A 76 9.52 -8.76 -7.75
CA LYS A 76 10.42 -7.83 -8.44
C LYS A 76 9.68 -6.59 -8.94
N ALA A 77 8.51 -6.77 -9.57
CA ALA A 77 7.68 -5.65 -10.03
C ALA A 77 7.29 -4.68 -8.91
N LEU A 78 6.93 -5.21 -7.73
CA LEU A 78 6.60 -4.39 -6.56
C LEU A 78 7.82 -3.65 -6.01
N ASP A 79 8.99 -4.30 -5.96
CA ASP A 79 10.22 -3.65 -5.51
C ASP A 79 10.67 -2.53 -6.45
N ILE A 80 10.55 -2.75 -7.76
CA ILE A 80 10.80 -1.73 -8.79
C ILE A 80 9.85 -0.54 -8.60
N ARG A 81 8.54 -0.80 -8.49
CA ARG A 81 7.52 0.25 -8.29
C ARG A 81 7.84 1.12 -7.07
N ARG A 82 8.27 0.49 -5.97
CA ARG A 82 8.63 1.18 -4.74
C ARG A 82 9.89 2.04 -4.91
N ALA A 83 10.93 1.50 -5.56
CA ALA A 83 12.16 2.25 -5.81
C ALA A 83 11.89 3.49 -6.68
N ILE A 84 11.07 3.33 -7.73
CA ILE A 84 10.64 4.42 -8.60
C ILE A 84 9.83 5.47 -7.82
N GLY A 85 8.91 5.05 -6.95
CA GLY A 85 8.19 5.97 -6.07
C GLY A 85 9.11 6.80 -5.17
N ARG A 86 10.11 6.18 -4.55
CA ARG A 86 11.12 6.89 -3.75
C ARG A 86 11.91 7.88 -4.58
N ALA A 87 12.38 7.46 -5.76
CA ALA A 87 13.18 8.30 -6.64
C ALA A 87 12.43 9.58 -7.08
N VAL A 88 11.13 9.47 -7.37
CA VAL A 88 10.32 10.64 -7.76
C VAL A 88 10.21 11.65 -6.63
N VAL A 89 9.90 11.20 -5.42
CA VAL A 89 9.81 12.10 -4.26
C VAL A 89 11.16 12.76 -4.01
N GLU A 90 12.25 12.00 -4.04
CA GLU A 90 13.59 12.56 -3.85
C GLU A 90 13.95 13.62 -4.91
N ILE A 91 13.62 13.39 -6.19
CA ILE A 91 13.83 14.40 -7.24
C ILE A 91 12.95 15.63 -6.99
N GLN A 92 11.69 15.44 -6.60
CA GLN A 92 10.78 16.54 -6.27
C GLN A 92 11.30 17.39 -5.11
N SER A 93 11.78 16.76 -4.03
CA SER A 93 12.39 17.46 -2.90
C SER A 93 13.61 18.26 -3.32
N ARG A 94 14.49 17.70 -4.18
CA ARG A 94 15.69 18.38 -4.68
C ARG A 94 15.36 19.57 -5.60
N GLN A 95 14.29 19.48 -6.39
CA GLN A 95 13.87 20.53 -7.34
C GLN A 95 12.96 21.61 -6.73
N GLN A 96 12.59 21.51 -5.45
CA GLN A 96 11.83 22.54 -4.73
C GLN A 96 12.66 23.25 -3.63
N PRO A 97 13.66 24.11 -3.93
CA PRO A 97 14.43 24.75 -2.86
C PRO A 97 13.78 25.98 -2.18
N ALA A 98 12.58 26.46 -2.53
CA ALA A 98 12.16 27.80 -2.06
C ALA A 98 10.66 28.14 -1.93
N LEU A 99 9.71 27.22 -2.14
CA LEU A 99 8.27 27.57 -2.13
C LEU A 99 7.53 27.22 -0.82
N GLN A 100 8.06 26.32 0.01
CA GLN A 100 7.41 25.94 1.28
C GLN A 100 7.56 26.98 2.41
N GLN A 101 8.49 27.95 2.30
CA GLN A 101 8.54 29.06 3.27
C GLN A 101 7.47 30.14 3.00
N ASN A 102 7.01 30.30 1.76
CA ASN A 102 6.09 31.39 1.37
C ASN A 102 4.60 30.99 1.30
N GLN A 103 4.25 29.70 1.28
CA GLN A 103 2.85 29.26 1.31
C GLN A 103 2.25 29.13 2.72
N LYS A 104 3.03 29.43 3.78
CA LYS A 104 2.60 29.45 5.20
C LYS A 104 1.48 30.45 5.53
N ALA A 105 1.05 31.30 4.61
CA ALA A 105 0.17 32.44 4.92
C ALA A 105 -1.28 32.33 4.42
N ALA A 106 -1.67 31.33 3.63
CA ALA A 106 -3.05 31.32 3.12
C ALA A 106 -3.55 29.92 2.73
N SER A 107 -4.13 29.19 3.68
CA SER A 107 -5.36 28.37 3.53
C SER A 107 -5.60 27.55 4.81
N PRO A 108 -6.76 27.65 5.48
CA PRO A 108 -7.16 26.72 6.52
C PRO A 108 -8.08 25.64 5.95
N SER A 109 -7.69 24.36 5.97
CA SER A 109 -8.57 23.20 6.26
C SER A 109 -7.98 21.85 5.82
N ARG A 110 -7.07 21.31 6.63
CA ARG A 110 -7.06 19.93 7.12
C ARG A 110 -6.21 20.01 8.38
N ALA A 111 -6.55 19.26 9.43
CA ALA A 111 -5.72 19.24 10.63
C ALA A 111 -4.36 18.61 10.27
N GLU A 112 -3.45 19.44 9.76
CA GLU A 112 -2.04 19.12 9.59
C GLU A 112 -1.50 18.89 11.00
N VAL A 113 -1.19 17.63 11.31
CA VAL A 113 -0.41 17.31 12.50
C VAL A 113 0.94 18.02 12.32
N PRO A 114 1.30 18.97 13.18
CA PRO A 114 2.53 19.74 12.98
C PRO A 114 3.74 18.79 12.99
N GLY A 115 4.49 18.74 11.89
CA GLY A 115 5.80 18.08 11.82
C GLY A 115 5.96 16.90 10.86
N VAL A 116 4.97 16.53 10.05
CA VAL A 116 5.15 15.54 8.97
C VAL A 116 5.49 16.28 7.68
N GLU A 117 6.71 16.16 7.18
CA GLU A 117 7.10 16.73 5.89
C GLU A 117 6.18 16.17 4.77
N PRO A 118 5.68 17.00 3.83
CA PRO A 118 4.79 16.54 2.76
C PRO A 118 5.33 15.33 1.97
N ASP A 119 6.64 15.25 1.84
CA ASP A 119 7.36 14.14 1.18
C ASP A 119 7.29 12.84 2.00
N ALA A 120 7.25 12.94 3.33
CA ALA A 120 7.05 11.80 4.23
C ALA A 120 5.64 11.24 4.11
N ALA A 121 4.61 12.09 4.03
CA ALA A 121 3.23 11.62 3.82
C ALA A 121 3.05 10.89 2.47
N ALA A 122 3.67 11.41 1.40
CA ALA A 122 3.68 10.75 0.09
C ALA A 122 4.38 9.38 0.12
N MET A 123 5.50 9.28 0.86
CA MET A 123 6.16 8.00 1.12
C MET A 123 5.26 7.03 1.89
N GLY A 124 4.60 7.50 2.95
CA GLY A 124 3.63 6.71 3.71
C GLY A 124 2.55 6.10 2.83
N ASP A 125 2.03 6.88 1.89
CA ASP A 125 1.01 6.44 0.94
C ASP A 125 1.50 5.36 -0.04
N ILE A 126 2.73 5.47 -0.54
CA ILE A 126 3.35 4.46 -1.42
C ILE A 126 3.50 3.15 -0.67
N TYR A 127 4.10 3.19 0.52
CA TYR A 127 4.29 2.00 1.36
C TYR A 127 2.95 1.37 1.78
N PHE A 128 1.93 2.19 2.05
CA PHE A 128 0.61 1.70 2.38
C PHE A 128 -0.05 0.94 1.21
N ARG A 129 0.02 1.48 -0.01
CA ARG A 129 -0.53 0.82 -1.21
C ARG A 129 0.18 -0.49 -1.53
N ASP A 130 1.50 -0.55 -1.33
CA ASP A 130 2.27 -1.80 -1.41
C ASP A 130 1.77 -2.81 -0.37
N GLY A 131 1.56 -2.36 0.87
CA GLY A 131 1.05 -3.19 1.96
C GLY A 131 -0.31 -3.81 1.66
N LEU A 132 -1.24 -3.01 1.15
CA LEU A 132 -2.54 -3.51 0.69
C LEU A 132 -2.42 -4.50 -0.48
N THR A 133 -1.37 -4.40 -1.27
CA THR A 133 -1.13 -5.30 -2.40
C THR A 133 -0.57 -6.64 -1.92
N TYR A 134 0.41 -6.65 -1.02
CA TYR A 134 0.89 -7.87 -0.39
C TYR A 134 -0.19 -8.56 0.46
N LEU A 135 -1.04 -7.80 1.15
CA LEU A 135 -2.20 -8.35 1.85
C LEU A 135 -3.18 -9.07 0.91
N ARG A 136 -3.40 -8.55 -0.30
CA ARG A 136 -4.23 -9.20 -1.33
C ARG A 136 -3.56 -10.47 -1.87
N LEU A 137 -2.24 -10.50 -1.92
CA LEU A 137 -1.44 -11.66 -2.31
C LEU A 137 -1.33 -12.73 -1.21
N GLY A 138 -1.64 -12.37 0.04
CA GLY A 138 -1.43 -13.24 1.20
C GLY A 138 0.03 -13.32 1.68
N ASP A 139 0.93 -12.49 1.14
CA ASP A 139 2.32 -12.39 1.61
C ASP A 139 2.38 -11.48 2.84
N PHE A 140 2.03 -12.03 4.00
CA PHE A 140 1.93 -11.27 5.25
C PHE A 140 3.29 -10.75 5.75
N ASN A 141 4.39 -11.42 5.41
CA ASN A 141 5.74 -10.95 5.77
C ASN A 141 6.07 -9.66 5.02
N ALA A 142 5.94 -9.67 3.69
CA ALA A 142 6.18 -8.49 2.88
C ALA A 142 5.20 -7.35 3.22
N ALA A 143 3.94 -7.68 3.50
CA ALA A 143 2.95 -6.70 3.97
C ALA A 143 3.39 -6.05 5.29
N ASN A 144 3.87 -6.82 6.28
CA ASN A 144 4.32 -6.31 7.55
C ASN A 144 5.48 -5.32 7.38
N ASP A 145 6.45 -5.64 6.54
CA ASP A 145 7.63 -4.80 6.32
C ASP A 145 7.26 -3.44 5.73
N VAL A 146 6.44 -3.42 4.67
CA VAL A 146 6.05 -2.17 4.03
C VAL A 146 5.04 -1.38 4.87
N LEU A 147 4.10 -2.04 5.56
CA LEU A 147 3.15 -1.36 6.44
C LEU A 147 3.84 -0.76 7.68
N THR A 148 4.92 -1.40 8.17
CA THR A 148 5.74 -0.83 9.24
C THR A 148 6.37 0.48 8.78
N ARG A 149 6.94 0.51 7.56
CA ARG A 149 7.46 1.75 6.97
C ARG A 149 6.36 2.79 6.74
N ALA A 150 5.18 2.36 6.29
CA ALA A 150 4.05 3.25 6.08
C ALA A 150 3.66 3.99 7.39
N VAL A 151 3.63 3.29 8.52
CA VAL A 151 3.37 3.89 9.85
C VAL A 151 4.52 4.82 10.27
N THR A 152 5.78 4.49 9.97
CA THR A 152 6.92 5.38 10.26
C THR A 152 6.79 6.71 9.52
N TYR A 153 6.38 6.67 8.26
CA TYR A 153 6.27 7.86 7.41
C TYR A 153 4.97 8.66 7.65
N ASP A 154 3.88 7.99 7.99
CA ASP A 154 2.60 8.61 8.31
C ASP A 154 1.95 7.95 9.54
N PRO A 155 2.40 8.33 10.75
CA PRO A 155 1.91 7.75 12.00
C PRO A 155 0.49 8.21 12.35
N SER A 156 -0.05 9.19 11.62
CA SER A 156 -1.35 9.82 11.92
C SER A 156 -2.55 9.05 11.38
N ARG A 157 -2.32 8.07 10.50
CA ARG A 157 -3.40 7.36 9.79
C ARG A 157 -3.79 6.05 10.45
N GLY A 158 -4.99 6.06 11.03
CA GLY A 158 -5.59 4.90 11.68
C GLY A 158 -5.68 3.68 10.75
N ILE A 159 -6.01 3.86 9.47
CA ILE A 159 -6.11 2.76 8.51
C ILE A 159 -4.78 2.02 8.28
N ILE A 160 -3.65 2.72 8.30
CA ILE A 160 -2.34 2.08 8.14
C ILE A 160 -2.06 1.23 9.37
N LEU A 161 -2.28 1.79 10.56
CA LEU A 161 -2.14 1.09 11.84
C LEU A 161 -3.05 -0.15 11.91
N ALA A 162 -4.30 -0.03 11.47
CA ALA A 162 -5.26 -1.14 11.45
C ALA A 162 -4.80 -2.27 10.52
N ASN A 163 -4.30 -1.95 9.32
CA ASN A 163 -3.78 -2.96 8.40
C ASN A 163 -2.51 -3.61 8.96
N LEU A 164 -1.59 -2.84 9.55
CA LEU A 164 -0.37 -3.39 10.17
C LEU A 164 -0.71 -4.35 11.32
N ALA A 165 -1.57 -3.94 12.25
CA ALA A 165 -2.00 -4.76 13.38
C ALA A 165 -2.65 -6.06 12.89
N TYR A 166 -3.57 -5.97 11.92
CA TYR A 166 -4.21 -7.15 11.33
C TYR A 166 -3.21 -8.06 10.61
N THR A 167 -2.19 -7.49 9.96
CA THR A 167 -1.12 -8.25 9.30
C THR A 167 -0.30 -9.03 10.31
N ARG A 168 0.09 -8.41 11.43
CA ARG A 168 0.83 -9.08 12.51
C ARG A 168 0.01 -10.20 13.16
N PHE A 169 -1.28 -9.96 13.40
CA PHE A 169 -2.20 -11.02 13.82
C PHE A 169 -2.28 -12.18 12.83
N LYS A 170 -2.20 -11.92 11.52
CA LYS A 170 -2.19 -12.99 10.52
C LYS A 170 -0.91 -13.81 10.51
N LEU A 171 0.21 -13.23 10.92
CA LEU A 171 1.50 -13.93 11.08
C LEU A 171 1.52 -14.82 12.32
N ASP A 172 0.90 -14.37 13.41
CA ASP A 172 0.81 -15.13 14.67
C ASP A 172 -0.59 -15.05 15.29
N PRO A 173 -1.58 -15.78 14.74
CA PRO A 173 -2.96 -15.72 15.22
C PRO A 173 -3.19 -16.48 16.53
N THR A 174 -2.23 -17.33 16.94
CA THR A 174 -2.32 -18.17 18.14
C THR A 174 -1.79 -17.51 19.39
N SER A 175 -0.94 -16.49 19.24
CA SER A 175 -0.41 -15.73 20.38
C SER A 175 -1.49 -14.86 21.01
N ARG A 176 -1.77 -15.13 22.30
CA ARG A 176 -2.67 -14.31 23.10
C ARG A 176 -2.20 -12.86 23.20
N GLU A 177 -0.88 -12.66 23.32
CA GLU A 177 -0.29 -11.32 23.34
C GLU A 177 -0.56 -10.57 22.04
N MET A 178 -0.40 -11.25 20.89
CA MET A 178 -0.69 -10.68 19.58
C MET A 178 -2.18 -10.33 19.42
N VAL A 179 -3.09 -11.18 19.93
CA VAL A 179 -4.53 -10.87 19.96
C VAL A 179 -4.81 -9.63 20.79
N ASP A 180 -4.24 -9.52 21.99
CA ASP A 180 -4.45 -8.39 22.89
C ASP A 180 -3.87 -7.09 22.31
N GLU A 181 -2.65 -7.14 21.76
CA GLU A 181 -2.02 -6.02 21.07
C GLU A 181 -2.86 -5.55 19.88
N THR A 182 -3.28 -6.49 19.02
CA THR A 182 -4.09 -6.18 17.84
C THR A 182 -5.41 -5.51 18.22
N SER A 183 -6.07 -5.99 19.28
CA SER A 183 -7.31 -5.38 19.81
C SER A 183 -7.09 -3.93 20.25
N ARG A 184 -5.98 -3.64 20.95
CA ARG A 184 -5.62 -2.27 21.38
C ARG A 184 -5.35 -1.37 20.18
N LEU A 185 -4.50 -1.80 19.25
CA LEU A 185 -4.14 -1.02 18.06
C LEU A 185 -5.34 -0.75 17.16
N LEU A 186 -6.26 -1.70 17.01
CA LEU A 186 -7.49 -1.49 16.25
C LEU A 186 -8.46 -0.52 16.95
N THR A 187 -8.54 -0.55 18.28
CA THR A 187 -9.31 0.44 19.05
C THR A 187 -8.73 1.85 18.90
N GLN A 188 -7.41 1.97 18.89
CA GLN A 188 -6.71 3.22 18.60
C GLN A 188 -7.02 3.68 17.17
N ALA A 189 -6.91 2.80 16.17
CA ALA A 189 -7.22 3.12 14.77
C ALA A 189 -8.65 3.63 14.57
N MET A 190 -9.65 3.04 15.24
CA MET A 190 -11.04 3.52 15.23
C MET A 190 -11.16 4.96 15.76
N SER A 191 -10.32 5.33 16.72
CA SER A 191 -10.34 6.66 17.34
C SER A 191 -9.62 7.69 16.48
N MET A 192 -8.60 7.25 15.73
CA MET A 192 -7.85 8.11 14.80
C MET A 192 -8.66 8.46 13.55
N GLU A 193 -9.45 7.51 13.03
CA GLU A 193 -10.28 7.72 11.82
C GLU A 193 -11.73 7.24 12.05
N PRO A 194 -12.53 7.98 12.84
CA PRO A 194 -13.88 7.57 13.23
C PRO A 194 -14.91 7.61 12.08
N ASP A 195 -14.53 8.19 10.94
CA ASP A 195 -15.31 8.36 9.71
C ASP A 195 -14.81 7.46 8.56
N ASN A 196 -13.75 6.67 8.77
CA ASN A 196 -13.22 5.77 7.74
C ASN A 196 -13.86 4.37 7.82
N PRO A 197 -14.72 3.98 6.86
CA PRO A 197 -15.40 2.68 6.90
C PRO A 197 -14.44 1.48 6.81
N GLU A 198 -13.30 1.61 6.14
CA GLU A 198 -12.37 0.48 5.98
C GLU A 198 -11.67 0.10 7.29
N VAL A 199 -11.49 1.05 8.22
CA VAL A 199 -11.00 0.74 9.58
C VAL A 199 -11.98 -0.21 10.28
N PHE A 200 -13.28 0.09 10.20
CA PHE A 200 -14.32 -0.75 10.81
C PHE A 200 -14.46 -2.11 10.13
N VAL A 201 -14.21 -2.21 8.83
CA VAL A 201 -14.13 -3.51 8.12
C VAL A 201 -13.03 -4.40 8.71
N ILE A 202 -11.83 -3.84 8.91
CA ILE A 202 -10.69 -4.60 9.46
C ILE A 202 -10.99 -5.02 10.90
N CYS A 203 -11.52 -4.10 11.70
CA CYS A 203 -11.91 -4.37 13.08
C CYS A 203 -12.96 -5.48 13.19
N ALA A 204 -14.02 -5.43 12.38
CA ALA A 204 -15.04 -6.46 12.35
C ALA A 204 -14.45 -7.83 11.95
N ARG A 205 -13.55 -7.87 10.95
CA ARG A 205 -12.88 -9.11 10.54
C ARG A 205 -12.03 -9.71 11.65
N PHE A 206 -11.24 -8.90 12.33
CA PHE A 206 -10.45 -9.33 13.48
C PHE A 206 -11.36 -9.88 14.59
N ALA A 207 -12.37 -9.09 14.98
CA ALA A 207 -13.28 -9.43 16.06
C ALA A 207 -14.09 -10.71 15.79
N ILE A 208 -14.51 -10.94 14.55
CA ILE A 208 -15.14 -12.21 14.14
C ILE A 208 -14.15 -13.37 14.27
N ASN A 209 -12.91 -13.20 13.81
CA ASN A 209 -11.91 -14.27 13.87
C ASN A 209 -11.50 -14.62 15.31
N THR A 210 -11.59 -13.67 16.24
CA THR A 210 -11.25 -13.86 17.66
C THR A 210 -12.47 -14.03 18.56
N GLN A 211 -13.66 -14.19 17.98
CA GLN A 211 -14.94 -14.32 18.69
C GLN A 211 -15.24 -13.18 19.68
N ASN A 212 -14.67 -12.00 19.44
CA ASN A 212 -14.98 -10.79 20.21
C ASN A 212 -16.31 -10.18 19.72
N HIS A 213 -17.43 -10.71 20.23
CA HIS A 213 -18.77 -10.29 19.81
C HIS A 213 -19.05 -8.81 20.04
N ALA A 214 -18.53 -8.22 21.12
CA ALA A 214 -18.74 -6.81 21.46
C ALA A 214 -18.07 -5.89 20.43
N MET A 215 -16.79 -6.13 20.13
CA MET A 215 -16.06 -5.35 19.11
C MET A 215 -16.62 -5.58 17.71
N SER A 216 -17.02 -6.82 17.39
CA SER A 216 -17.63 -7.17 16.10
C SER A 216 -18.91 -6.37 15.86
N ARG A 217 -19.82 -6.35 16.85
CA ARG A 217 -21.06 -5.57 16.79
C ARG A 217 -20.79 -4.09 16.61
N ARG A 218 -19.96 -3.50 17.49
CA ARG A 218 -19.59 -2.07 17.42
C ARG A 218 -19.03 -1.68 16.04
N ALA A 219 -18.15 -2.50 15.48
CA ALA A 219 -17.54 -2.23 14.19
C ALA A 219 -18.55 -2.34 13.03
N ILE A 220 -19.41 -3.35 13.04
CA ILE A 220 -20.46 -3.53 12.02
C ILE A 220 -21.48 -2.38 12.08
N ASP A 221 -21.96 -2.01 13.26
CA ASP A 221 -22.92 -0.92 13.44
C ASP A 221 -22.35 0.40 12.95
N ARG A 222 -21.07 0.67 13.25
CA ARG A 222 -20.40 1.88 12.78
C ARG A 222 -20.16 1.87 11.27
N LEU A 223 -19.79 0.73 10.69
CA LEU A 223 -19.67 0.58 9.24
C LEU A 223 -21.00 0.85 8.53
N GLU A 224 -22.09 0.30 9.05
CA GLU A 224 -23.43 0.53 8.51
C GLU A 224 -23.83 2.01 8.59
N ALA A 225 -23.60 2.65 9.73
CA ALA A 225 -23.92 4.07 9.90
C ALA A 225 -23.14 4.97 8.93
N LEU A 226 -21.90 4.62 8.60
CA LEU A 226 -21.06 5.39 7.68
C LEU A 226 -21.34 5.06 6.20
N LYS A 227 -21.52 3.77 5.88
CA LYS A 227 -21.79 3.27 4.53
C LYS A 227 -22.72 2.05 4.56
N PRO A 228 -24.05 2.27 4.51
CA PRO A 228 -25.03 1.19 4.47
C PRO A 228 -24.90 0.27 3.25
N ASP A 229 -24.39 0.81 2.13
CA ASP A 229 -24.20 0.11 0.85
C ASP A 229 -22.81 -0.55 0.72
N HIS A 230 -22.03 -0.58 1.81
CA HIS A 230 -20.67 -1.08 1.76
C HIS A 230 -20.62 -2.56 1.31
N PRO A 231 -19.82 -2.92 0.29
CA PRO A 231 -19.88 -4.24 -0.36
C PRO A 231 -19.56 -5.42 0.58
N ARG A 232 -18.87 -5.14 1.69
CA ARG A 232 -18.49 -6.15 2.70
C ARG A 232 -19.48 -6.27 3.86
N LEU A 233 -20.42 -5.35 4.02
CA LEU A 233 -21.28 -5.25 5.22
C LEU A 233 -22.11 -6.53 5.42
N GLU A 234 -22.84 -6.97 4.38
CA GLU A 234 -23.71 -8.14 4.49
C GLU A 234 -22.94 -9.44 4.73
N ARG A 235 -21.72 -9.54 4.19
CA ARG A 235 -20.84 -10.68 4.47
C ARG A 235 -20.36 -10.69 5.93
N LEU A 236 -20.04 -9.52 6.49
CA LEU A 236 -19.61 -9.41 7.89
C LEU A 236 -20.75 -9.75 8.86
N ARG A 237 -21.98 -9.27 8.59
CA ARG A 237 -23.16 -9.61 9.39
C ARG A 237 -23.42 -11.10 9.46
N ARG A 238 -23.42 -11.78 8.32
CA ARG A 238 -23.61 -13.24 8.27
C ARG A 238 -22.55 -13.97 9.08
N ARG A 239 -21.28 -13.58 8.93
CA ARG A 239 -20.17 -14.20 9.67
C ARG A 239 -20.18 -13.91 11.17
N ALA A 240 -20.78 -12.81 11.63
CA ALA A 240 -20.84 -12.46 13.06
C ALA A 240 -21.97 -13.18 13.83
N ARG A 241 -22.89 -13.87 13.13
CA ARG A 241 -24.00 -14.63 13.72
C ARG A 241 -23.65 -16.10 13.99
N HIS A 242 -22.55 -16.58 13.43
CA HIS A 242 -22.01 -17.92 13.61
C HIS A 242 -20.79 -17.86 14.53
#